data_AF-A0A9K3IW75-F1
#
_entry.id   AF-A0A9K3IW75-F1
#
_cell.length_a   1.000
_cell.length_b   1.000
_cell.length_c   1.000
_cell.angle_alpha   90.00
_cell.angle_beta   90.00
_cell.angle_gamma   90.00
#
_symmetry.space_group_name_H-M   'P 1'
#
loop_
_entity.id
_entity.type
_entity.pdbx_description
1 polymer ?
#
loop_
_entity_poly.entity_id
_entity_poly.type
_entity_poly.pdbx_seq_one_letter_code
_entity_poly.pdbx_strand_id
1 'polypeptide(L)'
;MYVARSRITDLEAQIATLTKKVENVEADKEHVEAELKAQLASRDKDLHAKDVEIAELKCRLREQTDKSESLEIDLEAEKVKAATAEEARQKANEARDISTFALNVAQNNYAEAQSIVDTLVSESEWMRSRGAVLMANSILNASKLDEAVATLIDASRAVGHHGGYLECAQHVEEAFGQEFDVNHCSVTDQPDAALARAEGVYDHLSLPVMDLVAKALKHDDWCTRLKTILDPPQTVELSDEEETAGGDGDGDGNGDGDDGDGYE
;
A
#
# COMPACT_ATOMS: atom_id res chain seq x y z
N MET A 1 32.90 -45.60 -144.00
CA MET A 1 33.67 -44.65 -143.16
C MET A 1 32.85 -43.49 -142.57
N TYR A 2 31.71 -43.07 -143.15
CA TYR A 2 30.93 -41.93 -142.64
C TYR A 2 30.03 -42.22 -141.42
N VAL A 3 29.42 -43.42 -141.32
CA VAL A 3 28.52 -43.80 -140.20
C VAL A 3 29.25 -43.96 -138.86
N ALA A 4 30.50 -44.43 -138.89
CA ALA A 4 31.33 -44.53 -137.69
C ALA A 4 31.71 -43.13 -137.16
N ARG A 5 31.98 -42.16 -138.04
CA ARG A 5 32.32 -40.78 -137.66
C ARG A 5 31.15 -40.04 -137.00
N SER A 6 29.91 -40.18 -137.50
CA SER A 6 28.76 -39.49 -136.89
C SER A 6 28.45 -39.98 -135.48
N ARG A 7 28.66 -41.28 -135.24
CA ARG A 7 28.44 -41.94 -133.94
C ARG A 7 29.54 -41.61 -132.93
N ILE A 8 30.76 -41.40 -133.41
CA ILE A 8 31.88 -40.88 -132.60
C ILE A 8 31.57 -39.44 -132.16
N THR A 9 31.14 -38.55 -133.06
CA THR A 9 30.76 -37.17 -132.69
C THR A 9 29.57 -37.08 -131.76
N ASP A 10 28.59 -37.99 -131.87
CA ASP A 10 27.43 -38.04 -130.96
C ASP A 10 27.83 -38.55 -129.57
N LEU A 11 28.70 -39.56 -129.51
CA LEU A 11 29.29 -40.04 -128.25
C LEU A 11 30.20 -38.99 -127.61
N GLU A 12 30.97 -38.22 -128.39
CA GLU A 12 31.76 -37.09 -127.90
C GLU A 12 30.88 -35.99 -127.30
N ALA A 13 29.74 -35.67 -127.93
CA ALA A 13 28.76 -34.73 -127.40
C ALA A 13 28.08 -35.23 -126.12
N GLN A 14 27.78 -36.53 -126.04
CA GLN A 14 27.25 -37.15 -124.82
C GLN A 14 28.28 -37.21 -123.70
N ILE A 15 29.55 -37.49 -124.00
CA ILE A 15 30.66 -37.44 -123.04
C ILE A 15 30.83 -36.01 -122.54
N ALA A 16 30.86 -35.01 -123.41
CA ALA A 16 30.95 -33.60 -122.98
C ALA A 16 29.76 -33.18 -122.10
N THR A 17 28.55 -33.67 -122.41
CA THR A 17 27.34 -33.41 -121.62
C THR A 17 27.38 -34.12 -120.26
N LEU A 18 27.83 -35.38 -120.22
CA LEU A 18 27.98 -36.15 -118.99
C LEU A 18 29.09 -35.59 -118.10
N THR A 19 30.23 -35.20 -118.68
CA THR A 19 31.32 -34.52 -117.96
C THR A 19 30.83 -33.23 -117.33
N LYS A 20 30.10 -32.38 -118.09
CA LYS A 20 29.51 -31.15 -117.53
C LYS A 20 28.49 -31.44 -116.42
N LYS A 21 27.71 -32.52 -116.53
CA LYS A 21 26.77 -32.94 -115.46
C LYS A 21 27.52 -33.43 -114.22
N VAL A 22 28.61 -34.18 -114.40
CA VAL A 22 29.45 -34.64 -113.29
C VAL A 22 30.11 -33.44 -112.62
N GLU A 23 30.69 -32.51 -113.37
CA GLU A 23 31.27 -31.26 -112.82
C GLU A 23 30.23 -30.42 -112.08
N ASN A 24 29.02 -30.28 -112.61
CA ASN A 24 27.93 -29.57 -111.93
C ASN A 24 27.49 -30.29 -110.65
N VAL A 25 27.36 -31.63 -110.67
CA VAL A 25 27.00 -32.42 -109.48
C VAL A 25 28.12 -32.39 -108.43
N GLU A 26 29.38 -32.39 -108.85
CA GLU A 26 30.55 -32.25 -107.96
C GLU A 26 30.54 -30.86 -107.30
N ALA A 27 30.30 -29.79 -108.08
CA ALA A 27 30.18 -28.42 -107.58
C ALA A 27 28.96 -28.24 -106.65
N ASP A 28 27.81 -28.83 -106.98
CA ASP A 28 26.61 -28.81 -106.13
C ASP A 28 26.85 -29.58 -104.83
N LYS A 29 27.56 -30.71 -104.88
CA LYS A 29 27.96 -31.47 -103.70
C LYS A 29 28.91 -30.68 -102.81
N GLU A 30 29.95 -30.06 -103.38
CA GLU A 30 30.87 -29.20 -102.65
C GLU A 30 30.16 -28.00 -102.01
N HIS A 31 29.21 -27.39 -102.74
CA HIS A 31 28.38 -26.30 -102.22
C HIS A 31 27.52 -26.77 -101.04
N VAL A 32 26.81 -27.89 -101.18
CA VAL A 32 25.96 -28.45 -100.11
C VAL A 32 26.81 -28.87 -98.91
N GLU A 33 27.99 -29.47 -99.11
CA GLU A 33 28.89 -29.87 -98.03
C GLU A 33 29.46 -28.66 -97.29
N ALA A 34 29.83 -27.59 -98.01
CA ALA A 34 30.27 -26.33 -97.42
C ALA A 34 29.15 -25.66 -96.61
N GLU A 35 27.92 -25.65 -97.14
CA GLU A 35 26.75 -25.11 -96.44
C GLU A 35 26.41 -25.91 -95.17
N LEU A 36 26.44 -27.24 -95.25
CA LEU A 36 26.16 -28.11 -94.11
C LEU A 36 27.24 -27.96 -93.02
N LYS A 37 28.51 -27.82 -93.42
CA LYS A 37 29.63 -27.54 -92.50
C LYS A 37 29.50 -26.16 -91.85
N ALA A 38 29.05 -25.15 -92.59
CA ALA A 38 28.77 -23.83 -92.04
C ALA A 38 27.59 -23.85 -91.06
N GLN A 39 26.52 -24.58 -91.37
CA GLN A 39 25.38 -24.77 -90.47
C GLN A 39 25.76 -25.51 -89.18
N LEU A 40 26.57 -26.57 -89.28
CA LEU A 40 27.10 -27.28 -88.11
C LEU A 40 27.98 -26.38 -87.26
N ALA A 41 28.91 -25.64 -87.87
CA ALA A 41 29.76 -24.70 -87.15
C ALA A 41 28.97 -23.57 -86.48
N SER A 42 27.87 -23.11 -87.09
CA SER A 42 26.95 -22.15 -86.48
C SER A 42 26.23 -22.75 -85.27
N ARG A 43 25.70 -23.96 -85.41
CA ARG A 43 24.99 -24.65 -84.32
C ARG A 43 25.89 -25.00 -83.15
N ASP A 44 27.12 -25.42 -83.39
CA ASP A 44 28.09 -25.70 -82.33
C ASP A 44 28.43 -24.44 -81.53
N LYS A 45 28.56 -23.28 -82.20
CA LYS A 45 28.74 -22.00 -81.52
C LYS A 45 27.52 -21.63 -80.66
N ASP A 46 26.32 -21.81 -81.19
CA ASP A 46 25.08 -21.54 -80.45
C ASP A 46 24.90 -22.48 -79.24
N LEU A 47 25.23 -23.76 -79.39
CA LEU A 47 25.20 -24.74 -78.29
C LEU A 47 26.21 -24.36 -77.21
N HIS A 48 27.43 -24.00 -77.59
CA HIS A 48 28.44 -23.55 -76.64
C HIS A 48 27.99 -22.27 -75.91
N ALA A 49 27.37 -21.31 -76.61
CA ALA A 49 26.84 -20.10 -75.97
C ALA A 49 25.75 -20.44 -74.93
N LYS A 50 24.85 -21.38 -75.26
CA LYS A 50 23.81 -21.85 -74.34
C LYS A 50 24.38 -22.61 -73.15
N ASP A 51 25.42 -23.42 -73.33
CA ASP A 51 26.06 -24.13 -72.22
C ASP A 51 26.70 -23.17 -71.22
N VAL A 52 27.30 -22.07 -71.70
CA VAL A 52 27.83 -20.99 -70.85
C VAL A 52 26.69 -20.32 -70.09
N GLU A 53 25.59 -19.95 -70.75
CA GLU A 53 24.43 -19.34 -70.11
C GLU A 53 23.81 -20.26 -69.05
N ILE A 54 23.68 -21.56 -69.34
CA ILE A 54 23.20 -22.56 -68.38
C ILE A 54 24.12 -22.64 -67.16
N ALA A 55 25.44 -22.58 -67.34
CA ALA A 55 26.40 -22.59 -66.25
C ALA A 55 26.27 -21.34 -65.36
N GLU A 56 26.13 -20.16 -65.96
CA GLU A 56 25.91 -18.91 -65.25
C GLU A 56 24.59 -18.89 -64.48
N LEU A 57 23.49 -19.33 -65.11
CA LEU A 57 22.19 -19.45 -64.45
C LEU A 57 22.23 -20.43 -63.28
N LYS A 58 22.93 -21.57 -63.42
CA LYS A 58 23.16 -22.52 -62.31
C LYS A 58 23.97 -21.90 -61.19
N CYS A 59 24.99 -21.09 -61.51
CA CYS A 59 25.77 -20.38 -60.49
C CYS A 59 24.90 -19.38 -59.72
N ARG A 60 24.15 -18.54 -60.44
CA ARG A 60 23.26 -17.54 -59.85
C ARG A 60 22.15 -18.17 -59.01
N LEU A 61 21.61 -19.31 -59.45
CA LEU A 61 20.60 -20.04 -58.69
C LEU A 61 21.16 -20.53 -57.35
N ARG A 62 22.36 -21.12 -57.35
CA ARG A 62 23.03 -21.55 -56.11
C ARG A 62 23.29 -20.37 -55.17
N GLU A 63 23.82 -19.27 -55.68
CA GLU A 63 24.03 -18.07 -54.87
C GLU A 63 22.74 -17.53 -54.25
N GLN A 64 21.61 -17.61 -54.96
CA GLN A 64 20.32 -17.21 -54.42
C GLN A 64 19.81 -18.19 -53.35
N THR A 65 20.02 -19.50 -53.56
CA THR A 65 19.71 -20.52 -52.55
C THR A 65 20.52 -20.28 -51.28
N ASP A 66 21.84 -20.10 -51.38
CA ASP A 66 22.71 -19.84 -50.23
C ASP A 66 22.32 -18.56 -49.49
N LYS A 67 21.97 -17.49 -50.22
CA LYS A 67 21.46 -16.24 -49.64
C LYS A 67 20.12 -16.44 -48.92
N SER A 68 19.21 -17.22 -49.50
CA SER A 68 17.91 -17.50 -48.90
C SER A 68 18.07 -18.30 -47.60
N GLU A 69 18.92 -19.32 -47.59
CA GLU A 69 19.23 -20.12 -46.40
C GLU A 69 19.86 -19.26 -45.29
N SER A 70 20.81 -18.38 -45.64
CA SER A 70 21.40 -17.43 -44.69
C SER A 70 20.35 -16.51 -44.06
N LEU A 71 19.44 -15.95 -44.86
CA LEU A 71 18.39 -15.06 -44.37
C LEU A 71 17.37 -15.80 -43.48
N GLU A 72 17.10 -17.07 -43.76
CA GLU A 72 16.22 -17.90 -42.93
C GLU A 72 16.83 -18.15 -41.54
N ILE A 73 18.14 -18.41 -41.47
CA ILE A 73 18.87 -18.54 -40.21
C ILE A 73 18.84 -17.24 -39.41
N ASP A 74 19.10 -16.10 -40.06
CA ASP A 74 19.08 -14.77 -39.41
C ASP A 74 17.67 -14.43 -38.89
N LEU A 75 16.63 -14.73 -39.67
CA LEU A 75 15.25 -14.52 -39.28
C LEU A 75 14.86 -15.37 -38.07
N GLU A 76 15.28 -16.64 -38.03
CA GLU A 76 15.01 -17.51 -36.88
C GLU A 76 15.78 -17.06 -35.63
N ALA A 77 17.04 -16.63 -35.78
CA ALA A 77 17.80 -16.05 -34.68
C ALA A 77 17.13 -14.78 -34.12
N GLU A 78 16.62 -13.90 -34.97
CA GLU A 78 15.88 -12.71 -34.53
C GLU A 78 14.55 -13.05 -33.86
N LYS A 79 13.81 -14.07 -34.32
CA LYS A 79 12.61 -14.54 -33.61
C LYS A 79 12.93 -15.05 -32.21
N VAL A 80 14.01 -15.81 -32.04
CA VAL A 80 14.43 -16.29 -30.70
C VAL A 80 14.82 -15.11 -29.81
N LYS A 81 15.53 -14.11 -30.33
CA LYS A 81 15.84 -12.89 -29.58
C LYS A 81 14.58 -12.12 -29.19
N ALA A 82 13.61 -11.98 -30.11
CA ALA A 82 12.35 -11.31 -29.83
C ALA A 82 11.54 -12.05 -28.75
N ALA A 83 11.46 -13.39 -28.82
CA ALA A 83 10.78 -14.20 -27.82
C ALA A 83 11.42 -14.09 -26.43
N THR A 84 12.75 -14.15 -26.37
CA THR A 84 13.48 -14.00 -25.09
C THR A 84 13.37 -12.59 -24.51
N ALA A 85 13.37 -11.55 -25.36
CA ALA A 85 13.14 -10.17 -24.92
C ALA A 85 11.72 -9.97 -24.39
N GLU A 86 10.70 -10.57 -25.02
CA GLU A 86 9.32 -10.49 -24.54
C GLU A 86 9.13 -11.26 -23.23
N GLU A 87 9.73 -12.44 -23.08
CA GLU A 87 9.71 -13.18 -21.82
C GLU A 87 10.38 -12.37 -20.68
N ALA A 88 11.51 -11.72 -20.97
CA ALA A 88 12.18 -10.85 -20.00
C ALA A 88 11.31 -9.63 -19.63
N ARG A 89 10.62 -9.04 -20.61
CA ARG A 89 9.67 -7.94 -20.39
C ARG A 89 8.50 -8.38 -19.52
N GLN A 90 7.93 -9.56 -19.79
CA GLN A 90 6.85 -10.11 -18.99
C GLN A 90 7.29 -10.34 -17.54
N LYS A 91 8.44 -10.97 -17.31
CA LYS A 91 8.99 -11.17 -15.96
C LYS A 91 9.24 -9.85 -15.22
N ALA A 92 9.72 -8.82 -15.94
CA ALA A 92 9.92 -7.49 -15.36
C ALA A 92 8.59 -6.84 -14.94
N ASN A 93 7.54 -6.99 -15.75
CA ASN A 93 6.20 -6.50 -15.41
C ASN A 93 5.61 -7.25 -14.20
N GLU A 94 5.71 -8.59 -14.17
CA GLU A 94 5.24 -9.39 -13.04
C GLU A 94 5.97 -9.00 -11.74
N ALA A 95 7.29 -8.82 -11.79
CA ALA A 95 8.08 -8.34 -10.65
C ALA A 95 7.64 -6.94 -10.19
N ARG A 96 7.33 -6.04 -11.13
CA ARG A 96 6.81 -4.70 -10.83
C ARG A 96 5.43 -4.75 -10.19
N ASP A 97 4.54 -5.63 -10.64
CA ASP A 97 3.20 -5.79 -10.06
C ASP A 97 3.27 -6.35 -8.63
N ILE A 98 4.11 -7.36 -8.41
CA ILE A 98 4.38 -7.89 -7.06
C ILE A 98 4.94 -6.79 -6.15
N SER A 99 5.91 -6.00 -6.64
CA SER A 99 6.48 -4.90 -5.87
C SER A 99 5.44 -3.82 -5.54
N THR A 100 4.53 -3.52 -6.47
CA THR A 100 3.46 -2.53 -6.28
C THR A 100 2.44 -3.02 -5.25
N PHE A 101 2.07 -4.30 -5.32
CA PHE A 101 1.19 -4.92 -4.33
C PHE A 101 1.81 -4.91 -2.93
N ALA A 102 3.09 -5.31 -2.80
CA ALA A 102 3.80 -5.29 -1.53
C ALA A 102 3.90 -3.87 -0.94
N LEU A 103 4.12 -2.86 -1.78
CA LEU A 103 4.14 -1.47 -1.35
C LEU A 103 2.77 -1.01 -0.82
N ASN A 104 1.68 -1.35 -1.51
CA ASN A 104 0.33 -1.02 -1.06
C ASN A 104 -0.01 -1.67 0.29
N VAL A 105 0.38 -2.94 0.49
CA VAL A 105 0.21 -3.63 1.78
C VAL A 105 0.99 -2.92 2.87
N ALA A 106 2.26 -2.56 2.61
CA ALA A 106 3.08 -1.85 3.59
C ALA A 106 2.49 -0.47 3.94
N GLN A 107 1.97 0.27 2.95
CA GLN A 107 1.32 1.57 3.16
C GLN A 107 0.05 1.44 4.00
N ASN A 108 -0.80 0.45 3.73
CA ASN A 108 -1.99 0.21 4.53
C ASN A 108 -1.65 -0.17 5.97
N ASN A 109 -0.69 -1.07 6.17
CA ASN A 109 -0.23 -1.45 7.51
C ASN A 109 0.34 -0.24 8.27
N TYR A 110 1.07 0.65 7.59
CA TYR A 110 1.56 1.87 8.20
C TYR A 110 0.42 2.81 8.60
N ALA A 111 -0.59 3.00 7.73
CA ALA A 111 -1.75 3.83 8.04
C ALA A 111 -2.56 3.29 9.23
N GLU A 112 -2.75 1.97 9.31
CA GLU A 112 -3.40 1.32 10.44
C GLU A 112 -2.60 1.50 11.74
N ALA A 113 -1.29 1.26 11.70
CA ALA A 113 -0.42 1.47 12.84
C ALA A 113 -0.42 2.94 13.31
N GLN A 114 -0.41 3.89 12.37
CA GLN A 114 -0.48 5.32 12.68
C GLN A 114 -1.80 5.67 13.38
N SER A 115 -2.94 5.16 12.90
CA SER A 115 -4.25 5.37 13.53
C SER A 115 -4.28 4.87 14.98
N ILE A 116 -3.69 3.70 15.24
CA ILE A 116 -3.56 3.15 16.60
C ILE A 116 -2.69 4.06 17.48
N VAL A 117 -1.56 4.53 16.96
CA VAL A 117 -0.65 5.44 17.68
C VAL A 117 -1.34 6.76 17.98
N ASP A 118 -2.04 7.36 17.02
CA ASP A 118 -2.76 8.63 17.20
C ASP A 118 -3.84 8.49 18.27
N THR A 119 -4.56 7.37 18.27
CA THR A 119 -5.54 7.03 19.31
C THR A 119 -4.87 6.98 20.67
N LEU A 120 -3.81 6.18 20.82
CA LEU A 120 -3.09 6.04 22.09
C LEU A 120 -2.50 7.37 22.59
N VAL A 121 -1.96 8.20 21.70
CA VAL A 121 -1.45 9.53 22.03
C VAL A 121 -2.58 10.38 22.60
N SER A 122 -3.72 10.46 21.92
CA SER A 122 -4.88 11.25 22.37
C SER A 122 -5.44 10.77 23.71
N GLU A 123 -5.52 9.46 23.93
CA GLU A 123 -6.00 8.87 25.19
C GLU A 123 -5.01 9.12 26.34
N SER A 124 -3.71 8.97 26.07
CA SER A 124 -2.66 9.23 27.05
C SER A 124 -2.58 10.72 27.42
N GLU A 125 -2.78 11.61 26.46
CA GLU A 125 -2.83 13.05 26.67
C GLU A 125 -4.05 13.44 27.51
N TRP A 126 -5.23 12.90 27.21
CA TRP A 126 -6.42 13.10 28.03
C TRP A 126 -6.22 12.60 29.46
N MET A 127 -5.67 11.40 29.64
CA MET A 127 -5.38 10.84 30.97
C MET A 127 -4.42 11.73 31.76
N ARG A 128 -3.35 12.21 31.11
CA ARG A 128 -2.34 13.08 31.72
C ARG A 128 -2.88 14.47 32.06
N SER A 129 -3.66 15.07 31.17
CA SER A 129 -4.13 16.46 31.31
C SER A 129 -5.36 16.58 32.21
N ARG A 130 -6.27 15.61 32.17
CA ARG A 130 -7.58 15.71 32.83
C ARG A 130 -7.96 14.46 33.62
N GLY A 131 -7.71 13.26 33.10
CA GLY A 131 -8.15 12.01 33.72
C GLY A 131 -7.65 11.82 35.16
N ALA A 132 -6.35 11.99 35.40
CA ALA A 132 -5.77 11.85 36.74
C ALA A 132 -6.33 12.87 37.75
N VAL A 133 -6.52 14.11 37.30
CA VAL A 133 -7.08 15.20 38.12
C VAL A 133 -8.53 14.88 38.49
N LEU A 134 -9.34 14.44 37.53
CA LEU A 134 -10.73 14.08 37.80
C LEU A 134 -10.83 12.87 38.74
N MET A 135 -10.01 11.83 38.57
CA MET A 135 -9.97 10.69 39.50
C MET A 135 -9.65 11.13 40.93
N ALA A 136 -8.60 11.95 41.09
CA ALA A 136 -8.24 12.48 42.40
C ALA A 136 -9.39 13.31 43.00
N ASN A 137 -10.02 14.16 42.20
CA ASN A 137 -11.13 14.99 42.64
C ASN A 137 -12.36 14.15 43.06
N SER A 138 -12.68 13.07 42.34
CA SER A 138 -13.77 12.18 42.73
C SER A 138 -13.49 11.40 44.01
N ILE A 139 -12.24 11.05 44.29
CA ILE A 139 -11.82 10.39 45.53
C ILE A 139 -11.87 11.38 46.70
N LEU A 140 -11.28 12.57 46.52
CA LEU A 140 -11.17 13.58 47.56
C LEU A 140 -12.52 14.18 47.97
N ASN A 141 -13.50 14.22 47.07
CA ASN A 141 -14.87 14.68 47.37
C ASN A 141 -15.83 13.54 47.73
N ALA A 142 -15.34 12.34 48.01
CA ALA A 142 -16.21 11.24 48.40
C ALA A 142 -16.70 11.45 49.85
N SER A 143 -18.00 11.56 50.05
CA SER A 143 -18.59 11.78 51.39
C SER A 143 -18.20 10.73 52.43
N LYS A 144 -17.97 9.48 52.00
CA LYS A 144 -17.46 8.40 52.86
C LYS A 144 -16.04 8.66 53.36
N LEU A 145 -15.19 9.28 52.53
CA LEU A 145 -13.85 9.70 52.93
C LEU A 145 -13.96 10.83 53.96
N ASP A 146 -14.82 11.82 53.71
CA ASP A 146 -15.06 12.92 54.65
C ASP A 146 -15.55 12.40 56.02
N GLU A 147 -16.51 11.46 56.03
CA GLU A 147 -17.04 10.86 57.24
C GLU A 147 -15.99 10.05 58.02
N ALA A 148 -15.18 9.25 57.31
CA ALA A 148 -14.10 8.49 57.93
C ALA A 148 -13.03 9.40 58.53
N VAL A 149 -12.64 10.46 57.81
CA VAL A 149 -11.65 11.45 58.28
C VAL A 149 -12.20 12.24 59.46
N ALA A 150 -13.47 12.67 59.42
CA ALA A 150 -14.10 13.36 60.55
C ALA A 150 -14.11 12.49 61.82
N THR A 151 -14.50 11.21 61.68
CA THR A 151 -14.49 10.25 62.79
C THR A 151 -13.09 10.04 63.35
N LEU A 152 -12.08 9.94 62.47
CA LEU A 152 -10.69 9.79 62.87
C LEU A 152 -10.17 11.02 63.62
N ILE A 153 -10.50 12.24 63.15
CA ILE A 153 -10.15 13.49 63.81
C ILE A 153 -10.78 13.57 65.20
N ASP A 154 -12.06 13.25 65.32
CA ASP A 154 -12.79 13.31 66.59
C ASP A 154 -12.26 12.26 67.60
N ALA A 155 -11.98 11.04 67.15
CA ALA A 155 -11.37 10.02 67.99
C ALA A 155 -9.95 10.41 68.44
N SER A 156 -9.15 10.98 67.54
CA SER A 156 -7.80 11.47 67.85
C SER A 156 -7.83 12.60 68.88
N ARG A 157 -8.79 13.54 68.73
CA ARG A 157 -9.01 14.61 69.71
C ARG A 157 -9.42 14.05 71.06
N ALA A 158 -10.30 13.05 71.11
CA ALA A 158 -10.71 12.41 72.35
C ALA A 158 -9.51 11.77 73.08
N VAL A 159 -8.64 11.02 72.37
CA VAL A 159 -7.40 10.47 72.96
C VAL A 159 -6.51 11.58 73.51
N GLY A 160 -6.28 12.64 72.73
CA GLY A 160 -5.46 13.78 73.18
C GLY A 160 -6.04 14.47 74.42
N HIS A 161 -7.35 14.70 74.45
CA HIS A 161 -8.03 15.26 75.62
C HIS A 161 -7.91 14.35 76.84
N HIS A 162 -8.13 13.04 76.68
CA HIS A 162 -7.98 12.07 77.76
C HIS A 162 -6.57 12.08 78.35
N GLY A 163 -5.54 12.00 77.49
CA GLY A 163 -4.13 12.05 77.93
C GLY A 163 -3.79 13.33 78.69
N GLY A 164 -4.24 14.49 78.19
CA GLY A 164 -4.03 15.76 78.88
C GLY A 164 -4.77 15.88 80.22
N TYR A 165 -5.96 15.28 80.35
CA TYR A 165 -6.66 15.20 81.64
C TYR A 165 -5.95 14.29 82.64
N LEU A 166 -5.46 13.13 82.21
CA LEU A 166 -4.69 12.23 83.06
C LEU A 166 -3.39 12.88 83.56
N GLU A 167 -2.68 13.61 82.71
CA GLU A 167 -1.49 14.36 83.11
C GLU A 167 -1.83 15.46 84.14
N CYS A 168 -2.92 16.20 83.93
CA CYS A 168 -3.40 17.18 84.91
C CYS A 168 -3.77 16.54 86.25
N ALA A 169 -4.50 15.41 86.21
CA ALA A 169 -4.89 14.67 87.42
C ALA A 169 -3.64 14.22 88.19
N GLN A 170 -2.65 13.65 87.49
CA GLN A 170 -1.38 13.25 88.11
C GLN A 170 -0.68 14.42 88.81
N HIS A 171 -0.58 15.59 88.18
CA HIS A 171 0.04 16.77 88.81
C HIS A 171 -0.72 17.23 90.08
N VAL A 172 -2.06 17.13 90.08
CA VAL A 172 -2.89 17.47 91.25
C VAL A 172 -2.68 16.44 92.36
N GLU A 173 -2.67 15.16 92.04
CA GLU A 173 -2.41 14.08 92.99
C GLU A 173 -1.03 14.23 93.66
N GLU A 174 0.01 14.54 92.87
CA GLU A 174 1.36 14.77 93.37
C GLU A 174 1.45 15.99 94.31
N ALA A 175 0.70 17.07 94.01
CA ALA A 175 0.71 18.29 94.80
C ALA A 175 -0.06 18.17 96.13
N PHE A 176 -1.19 17.46 96.13
CA PHE A 176 -2.09 17.36 97.29
C PHE A 176 -1.98 16.04 98.06
N GLY A 177 -1.31 15.03 97.52
CA GLY A 177 -1.13 13.72 98.16
C GLY A 177 -2.42 12.91 98.29
N GLN A 178 -3.43 13.21 97.47
CA GLN A 178 -4.74 12.56 97.46
C GLN A 178 -5.09 12.17 96.02
N GLU A 179 -5.65 10.97 95.84
CA GLU A 179 -6.15 10.48 94.55
C GLU A 179 -7.27 11.38 94.01
N PHE A 180 -7.17 11.76 92.73
CA PHE A 180 -8.08 12.66 92.06
C PHE A 180 -9.04 11.84 91.18
N ASP A 181 -10.33 12.06 91.35
CA ASP A 181 -11.34 11.30 90.62
C ASP A 181 -11.36 11.66 89.13
N VAL A 182 -10.86 10.74 88.31
CA VAL A 182 -10.83 10.87 86.84
C VAL A 182 -12.12 10.38 86.17
N ASN A 183 -13.06 9.78 86.90
CA ASN A 183 -14.32 9.25 86.34
C ASN A 183 -15.25 10.33 85.79
N HIS A 184 -15.00 11.60 86.11
CA HIS A 184 -15.76 12.75 85.61
C HIS A 184 -15.12 13.44 84.39
N CYS A 185 -14.04 12.89 83.83
CA CYS A 185 -13.53 13.36 82.55
C CYS A 185 -14.60 13.17 81.49
N SER A 186 -15.02 14.24 80.80
CA SER A 186 -16.06 14.24 79.76
C SER A 186 -15.63 13.54 78.46
N VAL A 187 -14.66 12.64 78.54
CA VAL A 187 -14.07 11.92 77.43
C VAL A 187 -14.47 10.46 77.59
N THR A 188 -14.81 9.81 76.48
CA THR A 188 -15.24 8.42 76.45
C THR A 188 -14.30 7.52 77.27
N ASP A 189 -14.82 6.51 77.99
CA ASP A 189 -14.02 5.62 78.85
C ASP A 189 -12.98 4.75 78.10
N GLN A 190 -13.02 4.75 76.76
CA GLN A 190 -12.14 3.96 75.90
C GLN A 190 -11.71 4.73 74.63
N PRO A 191 -11.02 5.87 74.77
CA PRO A 191 -10.70 6.72 73.64
C PRO A 191 -9.69 6.04 72.70
N ASP A 192 -8.72 5.28 73.24
CA ASP A 192 -7.74 4.53 72.43
C ASP A 192 -8.39 3.43 71.60
N ALA A 193 -9.37 2.73 72.17
CA ALA A 193 -10.12 1.70 71.43
C ALA A 193 -11.01 2.33 70.36
N ALA A 194 -11.54 3.53 70.60
CA ALA A 194 -12.30 4.27 69.60
C ALA A 194 -11.40 4.75 68.46
N LEU A 195 -10.20 5.24 68.76
CA LEU A 195 -9.20 5.63 67.76
C LEU A 195 -8.77 4.42 66.91
N ALA A 196 -8.42 3.29 67.53
CA ALA A 196 -8.04 2.07 66.81
C ALA A 196 -9.16 1.56 65.89
N ARG A 197 -10.44 1.70 66.29
CA ARG A 197 -11.58 1.40 65.41
C ARG A 197 -11.69 2.38 64.25
N ALA A 198 -11.52 3.68 64.49
CA ALA A 198 -11.57 4.71 63.45
C ALA A 198 -10.43 4.56 62.42
N GLU A 199 -9.21 4.28 62.89
CA GLU A 199 -8.06 3.92 62.04
C GLU A 199 -8.37 2.69 61.19
N GLY A 200 -8.90 1.63 61.81
CA GLY A 200 -9.31 0.42 61.08
C GLY A 200 -10.35 0.69 59.99
N VAL A 201 -11.30 1.60 60.20
CA VAL A 201 -12.28 2.00 59.19
C VAL A 201 -11.62 2.81 58.06
N TYR A 202 -10.72 3.73 58.38
CA TYR A 202 -10.01 4.55 57.39
C TYR A 202 -9.08 3.69 56.52
N ASP A 203 -8.29 2.80 57.11
CA ASP A 203 -7.33 1.95 56.42
C ASP A 203 -7.98 0.96 55.44
N HIS A 204 -9.23 0.56 55.71
CA HIS A 204 -10.01 -0.36 54.89
C HIS A 204 -11.12 0.34 54.10
N LEU A 205 -11.02 1.66 53.93
CA LEU A 205 -12.03 2.44 53.23
C LEU A 205 -12.12 2.01 51.76
N SER A 206 -13.30 1.54 51.37
CA SER A 206 -13.63 1.21 49.98
C SER A 206 -14.53 2.29 49.39
N LEU A 207 -13.99 3.01 48.39
CA LEU A 207 -14.72 4.03 47.65
C LEU A 207 -15.25 3.44 46.33
N PRO A 208 -16.56 3.54 46.04
CA PRO A 208 -17.15 3.00 44.81
C PRO A 208 -16.48 3.49 43.52
N VAL A 209 -15.97 4.73 43.51
CA VAL A 209 -15.26 5.29 42.36
C VAL A 209 -13.97 4.53 42.04
N MET A 210 -13.26 4.04 43.05
CA MET A 210 -12.03 3.26 42.84
C MET A 210 -12.34 1.93 42.15
N ASP A 211 -13.43 1.26 42.53
CA ASP A 211 -13.86 0.02 41.90
C ASP A 211 -14.33 0.23 40.46
N LEU A 212 -15.02 1.34 40.18
CA LEU A 212 -15.48 1.69 38.84
C LEU A 212 -14.29 2.00 37.92
N VAL A 213 -13.30 2.77 38.39
CA VAL A 213 -12.05 3.05 37.67
C VAL A 213 -11.29 1.75 37.41
N ALA A 214 -11.13 0.90 38.42
CA ALA A 214 -10.43 -0.38 38.29
C ALA A 214 -11.12 -1.34 37.31
N LYS A 215 -12.46 -1.29 37.20
CA LYS A 215 -13.20 -2.04 36.18
C LYS A 215 -13.01 -1.43 34.79
N ALA A 216 -13.10 -0.11 34.66
CA ALA A 216 -12.94 0.58 33.37
C ALA A 216 -11.56 0.31 32.72
N LEU A 217 -10.49 0.29 33.52
CA LEU A 217 -9.12 0.05 33.05
C LEU A 217 -8.87 -1.38 32.53
N LYS A 218 -9.79 -2.33 32.73
CA LYS A 218 -9.67 -3.71 32.23
C LYS A 218 -10.18 -3.88 30.80
N HIS A 219 -10.77 -2.85 30.21
CA HIS A 219 -11.36 -2.91 28.88
C HIS A 219 -10.53 -2.13 27.86
N ASP A 220 -10.61 -2.51 26.59
CA ASP A 220 -9.89 -1.84 25.50
C ASP A 220 -10.39 -0.39 25.31
N ASP A 221 -11.66 -0.12 25.59
CA ASP A 221 -12.30 1.20 25.57
C ASP A 221 -12.19 1.96 26.90
N TRP A 222 -11.13 1.71 27.67
CA TRP A 222 -10.92 2.27 29.01
C TRP A 222 -11.07 3.80 29.05
N CYS A 223 -10.55 4.52 28.05
CA CYS A 223 -10.56 5.98 28.04
C CYS A 223 -11.99 6.53 27.95
N THR A 224 -12.82 5.95 27.08
CA THR A 224 -14.24 6.30 26.95
C THR A 224 -15.00 6.01 28.23
N ARG A 225 -14.78 4.83 28.83
CA ARG A 225 -15.43 4.46 30.10
C ARG A 225 -15.06 5.41 31.23
N LEU A 226 -13.78 5.78 31.35
CA LEU A 226 -13.33 6.72 32.37
C LEU A 226 -13.92 8.11 32.16
N LYS A 227 -14.03 8.59 30.92
CA LYS A 227 -14.74 9.84 30.60
C LYS A 227 -16.19 9.79 31.09
N THR A 228 -16.92 8.70 30.83
CA THR A 228 -18.31 8.57 31.32
C THR A 228 -18.41 8.56 32.84
N ILE A 229 -17.46 7.93 33.55
CA ILE A 229 -17.46 7.84 35.01
C ILE A 229 -17.08 9.18 35.65
N LEU A 230 -16.08 9.87 35.11
CA LEU A 230 -15.40 11.00 35.75
C LEU A 230 -15.81 12.37 35.20
N ASP A 231 -16.32 12.38 33.97
CA ASP A 231 -16.69 13.58 33.21
C ASP A 231 -18.04 13.36 32.50
N PRO A 232 -19.13 13.05 33.26
CA PRO A 232 -20.42 12.80 32.66
C PRO A 232 -20.87 14.04 31.87
N PRO A 233 -21.37 13.87 30.64
CA PRO A 233 -21.86 15.00 29.85
C PRO A 233 -22.97 15.70 30.62
N GLN A 234 -22.90 17.03 30.73
CA GLN A 234 -23.98 17.83 31.28
C GLN A 234 -25.22 17.61 30.41
N THR A 235 -26.17 16.82 30.89
CA THR A 235 -27.52 16.83 30.34
C THR A 235 -28.11 18.17 30.70
N VAL A 236 -28.33 19.02 29.71
CA VAL A 236 -29.19 20.20 29.85
C VAL A 236 -30.55 19.65 30.30
N GLU A 237 -30.91 19.85 31.57
CA GLU A 237 -32.29 19.71 31.98
C GLU A 237 -33.06 20.80 31.23
N LEU A 238 -33.73 20.40 30.15
CA LEU A 238 -34.79 21.20 29.56
C LEU A 238 -35.90 21.22 30.61
N SER A 239 -35.91 22.26 31.45
CA SER A 239 -37.05 22.55 32.31
C SER A 239 -38.26 22.78 31.40
N ASP A 240 -39.16 21.80 31.38
CA ASP A 240 -40.54 21.97 30.91
C ASP A 240 -41.24 22.96 31.86
N GLU A 241 -40.98 24.25 31.70
CA GLU A 241 -41.84 25.29 32.24
C GLU A 241 -43.03 25.43 31.29
N GLU A 242 -44.18 24.92 31.73
CA GLU A 242 -45.49 25.18 31.11
C GLU A 242 -45.68 26.68 30.90
N GLU A 243 -45.82 27.10 29.63
CA GLU A 243 -46.40 28.40 29.28
C GLU A 243 -47.85 28.45 29.78
N THR A 244 -48.09 29.14 30.90
CA THR A 244 -49.42 29.71 31.17
C THR A 244 -49.52 31.08 30.51
N ALA A 245 -50.34 31.13 29.47
CA ALA A 245 -50.76 32.33 28.75
C ALA A 245 -51.40 33.39 29.67
N GLY A 246 -51.16 34.66 29.34
CA GLY A 246 -51.94 35.79 29.87
C GLY A 246 -51.23 37.12 29.65
N GLY A 247 -51.56 37.79 28.53
CA GLY A 247 -51.00 39.09 28.17
C GLY A 247 -51.57 40.27 28.96
N ASP A 248 -50.81 41.37 28.92
CA ASP A 248 -51.16 42.80 28.92
C ASP A 248 -49.78 43.50 29.04
N GLY A 249 -49.27 44.29 28.09
CA GLY A 249 -49.87 45.43 27.42
C GLY A 249 -49.21 46.71 27.96
N ASP A 250 -48.47 47.42 27.08
CA ASP A 250 -47.91 48.78 27.21
C ASP A 250 -46.67 48.96 28.12
N GLY A 251 -45.62 49.72 27.79
CA GLY A 251 -45.33 50.64 26.69
C GLY A 251 -44.05 51.45 27.04
N ASP A 252 -43.44 52.04 26.00
CA ASP A 252 -42.42 53.12 25.99
C ASP A 252 -41.00 52.81 26.53
N GLY A 253 -39.89 53.18 25.89
CA GLY A 253 -39.64 53.96 24.68
C GLY A 253 -38.16 54.38 24.61
N ASN A 254 -37.64 54.49 23.37
CA ASN A 254 -36.55 55.34 22.86
C ASN A 254 -35.08 55.24 23.34
N GLY A 255 -34.20 55.38 22.33
CA GLY A 255 -32.85 55.94 22.41
C GLY A 255 -31.81 55.06 21.71
N ASP A 256 -31.67 55.14 20.39
CA ASP A 256 -30.58 55.86 19.68
C ASP A 256 -29.18 55.37 20.14
N GLY A 257 -28.40 54.67 19.31
CA GLY A 257 -27.88 55.16 18.04
C GLY A 257 -26.56 55.88 18.29
N ASP A 258 -25.43 55.18 18.18
CA ASP A 258 -24.13 55.83 17.95
C ASP A 258 -23.18 54.92 17.17
N ASP A 259 -22.62 55.50 16.13
CA ASP A 259 -21.71 54.96 15.13
C ASP A 259 -20.25 55.30 15.50
N GLY A 260 -19.31 54.54 14.95
CA GLY A 260 -17.88 54.91 14.89
C GLY A 260 -17.03 54.28 16.00
N ASP A 261 -15.80 53.80 15.82
CA ASP A 261 -14.71 54.08 14.87
C ASP A 261 -13.82 52.80 14.83
N GLY A 262 -13.08 52.39 13.80
CA GLY A 262 -12.41 53.16 12.78
C GLY A 262 -10.92 53.36 13.09
N TYR A 263 -10.07 52.33 13.11
CA TYR A 263 -8.62 52.49 12.90
C TYR A 263 -7.90 51.21 12.41
N GLU A 264 -7.35 51.37 11.19
CA GLU A 264 -6.14 50.80 10.57
C GLU A 264 -5.79 49.31 10.69
#